data_AF-A0A392NS09-F1
#
_entry.id   AF-A0A392NS09-F1
#
_cell.length_a   1.000
_cell.length_b   1.000
_cell.length_c   1.000
_cell.angle_alpha   90.00
_cell.angle_beta   90.00
_cell.angle_gamma   90.00
#
_symmetry.space_group_name_H-M   'P 1'
#
loop_
_entity.id
_entity.type
_entity.pdbx_description
1 polymer ?
#
loop_
_entity_poly.entity_id
_entity_poly.type
_entity_poly.pdbx_seq_one_letter_code
_entity_poly.pdbx_strand_id
1 'polypeptide(L)' 'PPPAGVVKSNIDAAIFDTEQKVGMGACLRDEEGHFIAGMTTNMDAVMTAAEGEA' A
#
# COMPACT_ATOMS: atom_id res chain seq x y z
N PRO A 1 12.93 12.71 -1.46
CA PRO A 1 11.76 13.59 -1.65
C PRO A 1 11.28 13.51 -3.10
N PRO A 2 9.99 13.26 -3.37
CA PRO A 2 9.45 13.33 -4.73
C PRO A 2 9.57 14.77 -5.29
N PRO A 3 9.54 14.96 -6.61
CA PRO A 3 9.54 16.29 -7.22
C PRO A 3 8.36 17.15 -6.76
N ALA A 4 8.48 18.48 -6.87
CA ALA A 4 7.41 19.40 -6.53
C ALA A 4 6.12 19.14 -7.32
N GLY A 5 4.99 19.16 -6.61
CA GLY A 5 3.68 18.80 -7.16
C GLY A 5 3.45 17.30 -7.33
N VAL A 6 4.40 16.44 -6.91
CA VAL A 6 4.25 14.98 -6.93
C VAL A 6 4.11 14.44 -5.51
N VAL A 7 3.25 13.45 -5.36
CA VAL A 7 3.00 12.76 -4.09
C VAL A 7 3.72 11.42 -4.10
N LYS A 8 4.41 11.10 -3.00
CA LYS A 8 4.94 9.75 -2.77
C LYS A 8 3.81 8.85 -2.29
N SER A 9 3.56 7.75 -3.02
CA SER A 9 2.69 6.66 -2.55
C SER A 9 3.55 5.53 -2.01
N ASN A 10 3.32 5.13 -0.77
CA ASN A 10 3.86 3.92 -0.18
C ASN A 10 2.74 2.89 -0.14
N ILE A 11 2.88 1.78 -0.86
CA ILE A 11 1.92 0.67 -0.89
C ILE A 11 2.56 -0.53 -0.20
N ASP A 12 1.77 -1.27 0.58
CA ASP A 12 2.18 -2.49 1.26
C ASP A 12 1.03 -3.49 1.33
N ALA A 13 1.37 -4.78 1.36
CA ALA A 13 0.41 -5.87 1.43
C ALA A 13 0.71 -6.84 2.58
N ALA A 14 -0.32 -7.19 3.33
CA ALA A 14 -0.29 -8.25 4.32
C ALA A 14 -1.02 -9.48 3.77
N ILE A 15 -0.29 -10.55 3.51
CA ILE A 15 -0.81 -11.79 2.93
C ILE A 15 -0.98 -12.84 4.03
N PHE A 16 -2.20 -13.37 4.13
CA PHE A 16 -2.59 -14.42 5.08
C PHE A 16 -2.92 -15.69 4.29
N ASP A 17 -1.90 -16.49 4.01
CA ASP A 17 -1.98 -17.65 3.12
C ASP A 17 -2.98 -18.72 3.62
N THR A 18 -2.94 -19.04 4.91
CA THR A 18 -3.84 -20.03 5.52
C THR A 18 -5.30 -19.60 5.44
N GLU A 19 -5.56 -18.31 5.66
CA GLU A 19 -6.89 -17.72 5.66
C GLU A 19 -7.39 -17.31 4.27
N GLN A 20 -6.52 -17.40 3.26
CA GLN A 20 -6.77 -16.93 1.89
C GLN A 20 -7.26 -15.48 1.84
N LYS A 21 -6.60 -14.62 2.62
CA LYS A 21 -6.94 -13.19 2.74
C LYS A 21 -5.74 -12.31 2.46
N VAL A 22 -6.02 -11.14 1.92
CA VAL A 22 -5.02 -10.10 1.75
C VAL A 22 -5.54 -8.77 2.25
N GLY A 23 -4.75 -8.10 3.07
CA GLY A 23 -4.89 -6.69 3.41
C GLY A 23 -3.94 -5.86 2.58
N MET A 24 -4.40 -4.74 2.02
CA MET A 24 -3.57 -3.78 1.30
C MET A 24 -3.66 -2.42 2.00
N GLY A 25 -2.54 -1.72 2.08
CA GLY A 25 -2.46 -0.37 2.62
C GLY A 25 -1.71 0.56 1.67
N ALA A 26 -2.16 1.81 1.57
CA ALA A 26 -1.42 2.86 0.88
C ALA A 26 -1.35 4.13 1.73
N CYS A 27 -0.21 4.81 1.69
CA CYS A 27 0.02 6.10 2.32
C CYS A 27 0.57 7.11 1.31
N LEU A 28 -0.10 8.26 1.20
CA LEU A 28 0.29 9.38 0.37
C LEU A 28 1.03 10.43 1.21
N ARG A 29 2.19 10.87 0.71
CA ARG A 29 3.01 11.90 1.34
C ARG A 29 3.41 12.97 0.35
N ASP A 30 3.44 14.23 0.79
CA ASP A 30 3.91 15.34 -0.04
C ASP A 30 5.44 15.28 -0.25
N GLU A 31 5.97 16.30 -0.94
CA GLU A 31 7.40 16.43 -1.21
C GLU A 31 8.27 16.60 0.05
N GLU A 32 7.71 17.16 1.12
CA GLU A 32 8.37 17.32 2.41
C GLU A 32 8.25 16.05 3.29
N GLY A 33 7.46 15.08 2.85
CA GLY A 33 7.22 13.81 3.54
C GLY A 33 6.04 13.84 4.52
N HIS A 34 5.29 14.94 4.57
CA HIS A 34 4.08 15.03 5.40
C HIS A 34 3.01 14.09 4.88
N PHE A 35 2.30 13.45 5.81
CA PHE A 35 1.19 12.56 5.47
C PHE A 35 0.00 13.38 4.96
N ILE A 36 -0.50 13.03 3.77
CA ILE A 36 -1.68 13.65 3.16
C ILE A 36 -2.91 12.78 3.41
N ALA A 37 -2.81 11.50 3.07
CA ALA A 37 -3.93 10.57 3.12
C ALA A 37 -3.43 9.12 3.20
N GLY A 38 -4.30 8.23 3.66
CA GLY A 38 -4.05 6.80 3.67
C GLY A 38 -5.33 6.02 3.45
N MET A 39 -5.19 4.82 2.90
CA MET A 39 -6.30 3.90 2.70
C MET A 39 -5.89 2.49 3.06
N THR A 40 -6.86 1.72 3.51
CA THR A 40 -6.73 0.28 3.70
C THR A 40 -7.89 -0.42 3.03
N THR A 41 -7.63 -1.60 2.49
CA THR A 41 -8.67 -2.51 1.98
C THR A 41 -8.30 -3.94 2.32
N ASN A 42 -9.28 -4.82 2.31
CA ASN A 42 -9.05 -6.26 2.37
C ASN A 42 -9.90 -6.97 1.32
N MET A 43 -9.45 -8.16 0.93
CA MET A 43 -10.17 -9.04 0.05
C MET A 43 -9.84 -10.50 0.36
N ASP A 44 -10.81 -11.37 0.07
CA ASP A 44 -10.61 -12.82 0.05
C ASP A 44 -9.94 -13.18 -1.29
N ALA A 45 -8.62 -13.39 -1.25
CA ALA A 45 -7.79 -13.66 -2.40
C ALA A 45 -6.55 -14.45 -1.98
N VAL A 46 -6.04 -15.28 -2.89
CA VAL A 46 -4.72 -15.91 -2.76
C VAL A 46 -3.76 -15.10 -3.64
N MET A 47 -2.77 -14.47 -3.01
CA MET A 47 -1.70 -13.74 -3.70
C MET A 47 -0.35 -14.14 -3.14
N THR A 48 0.66 -14.07 -4.00
CA THR A 48 2.06 -14.15 -3.63
C THR A 48 2.56 -12.79 -3.14
N ALA A 49 3.67 -12.77 -2.39
CA ALA A 49 4.31 -11.52 -1.96
C ALA A 49 4.62 -10.60 -3.16
N ALA A 50 5.06 -11.17 -4.28
CA ALA A 50 5.34 -10.42 -5.50
C ALA A 50 4.09 -9.73 -6.10
N GLU A 51 2.91 -10.33 -5.95
CA GLU A 51 1.64 -9.72 -6.39
C GLU A 51 1.15 -8.63 -5.42
N GLY A 52 1.52 -8.71 -4.14
CA GLY A 52 1.17 -7.74 -3.11
C GLY A 52 2.06 -6.48 -3.08
N GLU A 53 3.32 -6.57 -3.50
CA GLU A 53 4.31 -5.48 -3.37
C GLU A 53 4.45 -4.57 -4.63
N ALA A 54 3.43 -4.52 -5.48
CA ALA A 54 3.45 -3.84 -6.78
C ALA A 54 3.64 -2.30 -6.71
#